data_AF-A0A2K3D8N1-F1
#
_entry.id   AF-A0A2K3D8N1-F1
#
_cell.length_a   1.000
_cell.length_b   1.000
_cell.length_c   1.000
_cell.angle_alpha   90.00
_cell.angle_beta   90.00
_cell.angle_gamma   90.00
#
_symmetry.space_group_name_H-M   'P 1'
#
loop_
_entity.id
_entity.type
_entity.pdbx_description
1 polymer ?
#
loop_
_entity_poly.entity_id
_entity_poly.type
_entity_poly.pdbx_seq_one_letter_code
_entity_poly.pdbx_strand_id
1 'polypeptide(L)'
;MLCFSASRANAALQRPVDARAACAVVTPAKARRHPSAAAPRIGRPARSVLVFAAADPSIDDIVTLVGKAPAKLRPMLYEAIVRLQAQVAALAKEVAALAKEKEAKVTALAKDNMDKTAKLARTQQLLVATLWAAGVVNAHSFLEHVVKMWRMEQIGGQNKKRVDVFKDGLKERPKLVACLLRDVPSWAPAGMHEEKQVDSLANNLEAIFADTSNDIHTFNPAKGLILIRAVHNGPTVAGLACFAAGVDVPCHIEEEDETSIIEKDNNGAST
;
A
#
# COMPACT_ATOMS: atom_id res chain seq x y z
N MET A 1 -1.31 -27.81 -52.56
CA MET A 1 -1.01 -26.97 -53.75
C MET A 1 -0.63 -25.58 -53.28
N LEU A 2 0.22 -24.89 -54.06
CA LEU A 2 0.45 -23.44 -54.16
C LEU A 2 -0.39 -22.50 -53.27
N CYS A 3 0.07 -21.36 -52.76
CA CYS A 3 1.36 -20.71 -52.47
C CYS A 3 1.00 -19.26 -52.10
N PHE A 4 1.86 -18.60 -51.33
CA PHE A 4 1.77 -17.19 -50.90
C PHE A 4 1.40 -16.16 -52.00
N SER A 5 0.77 -15.06 -51.55
CA SER A 5 1.26 -13.70 -51.85
C SER A 5 0.85 -12.73 -50.74
N ALA A 6 1.65 -11.67 -50.51
CA ALA A 6 1.51 -10.77 -49.36
C ALA A 6 2.01 -9.35 -49.68
N SER A 7 1.94 -8.47 -48.67
CA SER A 7 2.65 -7.18 -48.52
C SER A 7 2.08 -5.88 -49.12
N ARG A 8 1.83 -4.97 -48.16
CA ARG A 8 2.34 -3.57 -48.09
C ARG A 8 1.85 -2.52 -49.10
N ALA A 9 1.31 -1.44 -48.52
CA ALA A 9 1.85 -0.10 -48.73
C ALA A 9 1.79 0.70 -47.41
N ASN A 10 2.89 1.40 -47.07
CA ASN A 10 2.86 2.45 -46.04
C ASN A 10 2.44 3.77 -46.69
N ALA A 11 1.66 4.59 -45.98
CA ALA A 11 1.47 6.00 -46.32
C ALA A 11 1.49 6.83 -45.03
N ALA A 12 2.62 7.52 -44.79
CA ALA A 12 2.70 8.53 -43.75
C ALA A 12 2.21 9.87 -44.30
N LEU A 13 1.51 10.66 -43.49
CA LEU A 13 1.37 12.10 -43.73
C LEU A 13 1.58 12.86 -42.42
N GLN A 14 2.27 13.99 -42.53
CA GLN A 14 2.71 14.80 -41.42
C GLN A 14 2.15 16.23 -41.57
N ARG A 15 1.74 16.84 -40.45
CA ARG A 15 1.83 18.30 -40.23
C ARG A 15 0.89 19.12 -41.17
N PRO A 16 0.73 20.46 -41.06
CA PRO A 16 1.63 21.46 -40.47
C PRO A 16 1.12 22.26 -39.25
N VAL A 17 2.11 22.88 -38.60
CA VAL A 17 1.98 24.10 -37.81
C VAL A 17 2.05 25.28 -38.78
N ASP A 18 1.28 26.34 -38.55
CA ASP A 18 1.68 27.65 -39.07
C ASP A 18 1.37 28.78 -38.09
N ALA A 19 2.18 29.84 -38.11
CA ALA A 19 2.17 30.87 -37.07
C ALA A 19 2.72 32.22 -37.55
N ARG A 20 1.97 33.31 -37.34
CA ARG A 20 2.43 34.72 -37.35
C ARG A 20 1.26 35.67 -37.00
N ALA A 21 1.46 36.93 -36.61
CA ALA A 21 2.44 37.54 -35.71
C ALA A 21 2.08 39.03 -35.53
N ALA A 22 2.15 39.56 -34.31
CA ALA A 22 2.21 41.00 -34.05
C ALA A 22 2.93 41.27 -32.71
N CYS A 23 3.88 42.21 -32.70
CA CYS A 23 4.56 42.71 -31.49
C CYS A 23 3.73 43.89 -30.91
N ALA A 24 3.85 44.35 -29.66
CA ALA A 24 4.82 44.13 -28.56
C ALA A 24 4.02 44.18 -27.20
N VAL A 25 4.51 44.43 -25.97
CA VAL A 25 5.77 44.96 -25.38
C VAL A 25 6.06 44.26 -24.03
N VAL A 26 7.31 44.38 -23.56
CA VAL A 26 7.83 44.22 -22.18
C VAL A 26 6.98 45.05 -21.17
N THR A 27 6.63 44.67 -19.92
CA THR A 27 7.44 44.25 -18.74
C THR A 27 6.60 43.35 -17.75
N PRO A 28 6.98 42.99 -16.49
CA PRO A 28 7.23 41.58 -16.18
C PRO A 28 6.33 40.87 -15.13
N ALA A 29 6.14 39.57 -15.36
CA ALA A 29 6.00 38.45 -14.42
C ALA A 29 5.49 38.64 -12.96
N LYS A 30 4.38 37.93 -12.64
CA LYS A 30 4.49 36.73 -11.77
C LYS A 30 3.41 35.69 -12.13
N ALA A 31 3.59 34.44 -11.72
CA ALA A 31 2.99 33.28 -12.40
C ALA A 31 1.71 32.69 -11.75
N ARG A 32 0.85 32.16 -12.63
CA ARG A 32 -0.08 31.01 -12.48
C ARG A 32 -0.99 30.93 -11.23
N ARG A 33 -2.30 31.07 -11.49
CA ARG A 33 -3.35 30.15 -10.99
C ARG A 33 -3.72 29.19 -12.13
N HIS A 34 -4.10 27.93 -11.91
CA HIS A 34 -5.49 27.38 -11.81
C HIS A 34 -5.45 25.90 -12.31
N PRO A 35 -6.49 25.04 -12.17
CA PRO A 35 -7.62 25.01 -11.21
C PRO A 35 -7.89 23.58 -10.60
N SER A 36 -8.93 23.50 -9.75
CA SER A 36 -9.99 22.45 -9.56
C SER A 36 -9.79 20.95 -9.91
N ALA A 37 -10.51 19.98 -9.31
CA ALA A 37 -11.33 19.92 -8.07
C ALA A 37 -11.85 18.48 -7.83
N ALA A 38 -12.16 18.12 -6.57
CA ALA A 38 -13.07 17.02 -6.20
C ALA A 38 -13.71 17.34 -4.82
N ALA A 39 -14.93 16.87 -4.55
CA ALA A 39 -15.77 17.41 -3.47
C ALA A 39 -16.06 16.43 -2.31
N PRO A 40 -16.01 16.88 -1.04
CA PRO A 40 -16.56 16.15 0.10
C PRO A 40 -18.03 16.52 0.39
N ARG A 41 -18.85 15.51 0.70
CA ARG A 41 -20.22 15.58 1.24
C ARG A 41 -20.37 14.42 2.22
N ILE A 42 -20.93 14.53 3.44
CA ILE A 42 -21.55 15.62 4.22
C ILE A 42 -21.18 15.37 5.71
N GLY A 43 -20.89 16.40 6.53
CA GLY A 43 -20.57 16.12 7.95
C GLY A 43 -20.10 17.25 8.88
N ARG A 44 -20.71 18.45 8.84
CA ARG A 44 -20.35 19.68 9.60
C ARG A 44 -18.94 20.27 9.31
N PRO A 45 -18.81 21.62 9.26
CA PRO A 45 -17.51 22.26 9.18
C PRO A 45 -16.91 22.47 10.58
N ALA A 46 -15.73 21.89 10.83
CA ALA A 46 -14.79 22.55 11.74
C ALA A 46 -14.37 23.87 11.08
N ARG A 47 -14.52 25.01 11.77
CA ARG A 47 -14.02 26.29 11.26
C ARG A 47 -12.49 26.25 11.27
N SER A 48 -11.89 25.92 10.13
CA SER A 48 -10.49 26.19 9.86
C SER A 48 -10.27 27.70 9.83
N VAL A 49 -9.92 28.26 10.99
CA VAL A 49 -9.43 29.63 11.07
C VAL A 49 -8.07 29.64 10.39
N LEU A 50 -8.09 29.93 9.08
CA LEU A 50 -6.92 30.41 8.37
C LEU A 50 -6.50 31.72 9.03
N VAL A 51 -5.59 31.62 9.98
CA VAL A 51 -4.76 32.74 10.40
C VAL A 51 -3.90 33.09 9.20
N PHE A 52 -4.44 33.93 8.32
CA PHE A 52 -3.62 34.70 7.42
C PHE A 52 -2.59 35.43 8.28
N ALA A 53 -1.32 35.36 7.88
CA ALA A 53 -0.32 36.29 8.39
C ALA A 53 -0.73 37.68 7.89
N ALA A 54 -1.54 38.39 8.69
CA ALA A 54 -1.69 39.81 8.55
C ALA A 54 -0.29 40.41 8.63
N ALA A 55 0.06 41.31 7.69
CA ALA A 55 1.29 42.06 7.82
C ALA A 55 1.29 42.78 9.17
N ASP A 56 2.41 42.75 9.88
CA ASP A 56 2.54 43.41 11.17
C ASP A 56 2.07 44.87 11.03
N PRO A 57 1.01 45.30 11.74
CA PRO A 57 0.50 46.66 11.61
C PRO A 57 1.61 47.62 12.01
N SER A 58 1.89 48.64 11.18
CA SER A 58 3.01 49.54 11.46
C SER A 58 2.81 50.20 12.83
N ILE A 59 3.91 50.43 13.54
CA ILE A 59 3.88 51.22 14.77
C ILE A 59 3.26 52.61 14.47
N ASP A 60 3.45 53.14 13.26
CA ASP A 60 2.83 54.39 12.79
C ASP A 60 1.30 54.30 12.63
N ASP A 61 0.77 53.16 12.16
CA ASP A 61 -0.68 52.92 12.07
C ASP A 61 -1.30 52.84 13.46
N ILE A 62 -0.62 52.17 14.39
CA ILE A 62 -1.01 52.09 15.80
C ILE A 62 -0.99 53.48 16.46
N VAL A 63 0.10 54.23 16.28
CA VAL A 63 0.29 55.58 16.84
C VAL A 63 -0.73 56.57 16.28
N THR A 64 -1.02 56.52 14.97
CA THR A 64 -2.05 57.37 14.36
C THR A 64 -3.47 56.96 14.74
N LEU A 65 -3.74 55.67 14.98
CA LEU A 65 -5.04 55.20 15.50
C LEU A 65 -5.27 55.67 16.94
N VAL A 66 -4.30 55.49 17.84
CA VAL A 66 -4.39 56.00 19.23
C VAL A 66 -4.37 57.54 19.26
N GLY A 67 -3.66 58.18 18.33
CA GLY A 67 -3.68 59.63 18.15
C GLY A 67 -5.07 60.20 17.83
N LYS A 68 -5.95 59.43 17.18
CA LYS A 68 -7.35 59.83 16.92
C LYS A 68 -8.27 59.68 18.14
N ALA A 69 -7.87 58.96 19.18
CA ALA A 69 -8.67 58.80 20.39
C ALA A 69 -8.67 60.08 21.27
N PRO A 70 -9.68 60.29 22.14
CA PRO A 70 -9.70 61.39 23.11
C PRO A 70 -8.47 61.37 24.02
N ALA A 71 -7.86 62.54 24.27
CA ALA A 71 -6.58 62.65 24.98
C ALA A 71 -6.53 61.92 26.33
N LYS A 72 -7.64 61.92 27.08
CA LYS A 72 -7.78 61.22 28.38
C LYS A 72 -7.71 59.69 28.28
N LEU A 73 -7.97 59.10 27.12
CA LEU A 73 -8.00 57.65 26.89
C LEU A 73 -6.73 57.11 26.21
N ARG A 74 -5.94 57.98 25.57
CA ARG A 74 -4.68 57.61 24.88
C ARG A 74 -3.69 56.80 25.74
N PRO A 75 -3.37 57.15 27.00
CA PRO A 75 -2.42 56.36 27.79
C PRO A 75 -2.96 54.95 28.08
N MET A 76 -4.26 54.82 28.40
CA MET A 76 -4.91 53.53 28.63
C MET A 76 -4.92 52.65 27.37
N LEU A 77 -5.12 53.25 26.19
CA LEU A 77 -5.04 52.56 24.90
C LEU A 77 -3.62 52.06 24.61
N TYR A 78 -2.59 52.90 24.78
CA TYR A 78 -1.20 52.48 24.61
C TYR A 78 -0.82 51.35 25.59
N GLU A 79 -1.21 51.46 26.85
CA GLU A 79 -0.93 50.42 27.84
C GLU A 79 -1.62 49.09 27.49
N ALA A 80 -2.89 49.13 27.06
CA ALA A 80 -3.61 47.94 26.61
C ALA A 80 -2.94 47.29 25.39
N ILE A 81 -2.47 48.07 24.43
CA ILE A 81 -1.77 47.58 23.23
C ILE A 81 -0.43 46.93 23.58
N VAL A 82 0.37 47.55 24.46
CA VAL A 82 1.64 46.95 24.93
C VAL A 82 1.39 45.65 25.71
N ARG A 83 0.36 45.60 26.56
CA ARG A 83 -0.06 44.37 27.27
C ARG A 83 -0.52 43.28 26.29
N LEU A 84 -1.19 43.64 25.19
CA LEU A 84 -1.59 42.72 24.13
C LEU A 84 -0.38 42.20 23.32
N GLN A 85 0.54 43.07 22.92
CA GLN A 85 1.79 42.69 22.24
C GLN A 85 2.62 41.72 23.10
N ALA A 86 2.72 41.97 24.41
CA ALA A 86 3.41 41.07 25.34
C ALA A 86 2.74 39.67 25.41
N GLN A 87 1.41 39.60 25.44
CA GLN A 87 0.67 38.33 25.42
C GLN A 87 0.83 37.59 24.10
N VAL A 88 0.76 38.28 22.96
CA VAL A 88 0.99 37.68 21.63
C VAL A 88 2.42 37.17 21.50
N ALA A 89 3.42 37.92 21.99
CA ALA A 89 4.81 37.50 21.99
C ALA A 89 5.11 36.32 22.94
N ALA A 90 4.35 36.16 24.03
CA ALA A 90 4.42 34.99 24.90
C ALA A 90 3.81 33.75 24.20
N LEU A 91 2.58 33.88 23.69
CA LEU A 91 1.87 32.78 23.02
C LEU A 91 2.59 32.33 21.73
N ALA A 92 3.24 33.25 20.99
CA ALA A 92 4.08 32.91 19.85
C ALA A 92 5.31 32.06 20.25
N LYS A 93 5.92 32.29 21.42
CA LYS A 93 7.01 31.45 21.94
C LYS A 93 6.52 30.07 22.35
N GLU A 94 5.35 29.97 22.98
CA GLU A 94 4.73 28.68 23.33
C GLU A 94 4.38 27.86 22.08
N VAL A 95 3.75 28.48 21.07
CA VAL A 95 3.44 27.84 19.78
C VAL A 95 4.72 27.39 19.07
N ALA A 96 5.79 28.20 19.09
CA ALA A 96 7.08 27.83 18.50
C ALA A 96 7.78 26.67 19.26
N ALA A 97 7.63 26.59 20.57
CA ALA A 97 8.14 25.46 21.37
C ALA A 97 7.36 24.17 21.06
N LEU A 98 6.03 24.24 21.06
CA LEU A 98 5.15 23.11 20.72
C LEU A 98 5.31 22.63 19.27
N ALA A 99 5.64 23.53 18.34
CA ALA A 99 5.98 23.18 16.97
C ALA A 99 7.25 22.33 16.90
N LYS A 100 8.34 22.78 17.54
CA LYS A 100 9.62 22.04 17.62
C LYS A 100 9.46 20.68 18.31
N GLU A 101 8.67 20.61 19.38
CA GLU A 101 8.38 19.35 20.08
C GLU A 101 7.65 18.35 19.17
N LYS A 102 6.65 18.81 18.40
CA LYS A 102 5.93 17.99 17.43
C LYS A 102 6.81 17.55 16.27
N GLU A 103 7.64 18.44 15.74
CA GLU A 103 8.60 18.14 14.66
C GLU A 103 9.61 17.07 15.08
N ALA A 104 10.17 17.19 16.29
CA ALA A 104 11.05 16.18 16.88
C ALA A 104 10.32 14.83 17.07
N LYS A 105 9.08 14.83 17.59
CA LYS A 105 8.26 13.61 17.74
C LYS A 105 7.94 12.93 16.41
N VAL A 106 7.56 13.69 15.38
CA VAL A 106 7.31 13.15 14.03
C VAL A 106 8.59 12.57 13.42
N THR A 107 9.72 13.24 13.59
CA THR A 107 11.03 12.77 13.09
C THR A 107 11.47 11.48 13.78
N ALA A 108 11.27 11.38 15.10
CA ALA A 108 11.56 10.18 15.87
C ALA A 108 10.67 9.00 15.46
N LEU A 109 9.36 9.22 15.29
CA LEU A 109 8.41 8.21 14.82
C LEU A 109 8.70 7.76 13.39
N ALA A 110 9.11 8.67 12.50
CA ALA A 110 9.52 8.33 11.14
C ALA A 110 10.75 7.40 11.14
N LYS A 111 11.76 7.69 11.98
CA LYS A 111 12.94 6.84 12.14
C LYS A 111 12.59 5.46 12.72
N ASP A 112 11.85 5.42 13.83
CA ASP A 112 11.42 4.17 14.48
C ASP A 112 10.60 3.28 13.52
N ASN A 113 9.72 3.87 12.70
CA ASN A 113 9.01 3.14 11.65
C ASN A 113 9.97 2.59 10.57
N MET A 114 10.95 3.36 10.10
CA MET A 114 11.96 2.85 9.14
C MET A 114 12.80 1.71 9.74
N ASP A 115 13.28 1.86 10.97
CA ASP A 115 14.07 0.84 11.67
C ASP A 115 13.26 -0.46 11.88
N LYS A 116 11.97 -0.35 12.21
CA LYS A 116 11.02 -1.47 12.29
C LYS A 116 10.77 -2.13 10.93
N THR A 117 10.55 -1.35 9.87
CA THR A 117 10.34 -1.87 8.51
C THR A 117 11.59 -2.59 7.99
N ALA A 118 12.79 -2.04 8.21
CA ALA A 118 14.04 -2.68 7.86
C ALA A 118 14.29 -3.97 8.65
N LYS A 119 13.90 -4.03 9.92
CA LYS A 119 13.93 -5.27 10.72
C LYS A 119 12.96 -6.31 10.19
N LEU A 120 11.71 -5.94 9.90
CA LEU A 120 10.69 -6.85 9.36
C LEU A 120 11.14 -7.46 8.02
N ALA A 121 11.63 -6.64 7.09
CA ALA A 121 12.12 -7.11 5.79
C ALA A 121 13.27 -8.13 5.93
N ARG A 122 14.22 -7.90 6.85
CA ARG A 122 15.29 -8.86 7.16
C ARG A 122 14.76 -10.16 7.77
N THR A 123 13.76 -10.10 8.65
CA THR A 123 13.12 -11.29 9.23
C THR A 123 12.35 -12.09 8.17
N GLN A 124 11.65 -11.43 7.24
CA GLN A 124 10.97 -12.08 6.13
C GLN A 124 11.96 -12.73 5.15
N GLN A 125 13.06 -12.05 4.80
CA GLN A 125 14.13 -12.64 3.99
C GLN A 125 14.76 -13.87 4.67
N LEU A 126 14.98 -13.81 5.99
CA LEU A 126 15.47 -14.97 6.75
C LEU A 126 14.47 -16.14 6.72
N LEU A 127 13.18 -15.88 6.93
CA LEU A 127 12.12 -16.90 6.87
C LEU A 127 12.10 -17.59 5.49
N VAL A 128 12.06 -16.81 4.40
CA VAL A 128 12.08 -17.33 3.02
C VAL A 128 13.34 -18.15 2.75
N ALA A 129 14.52 -17.67 3.19
CA ALA A 129 15.77 -18.41 3.06
C ALA A 129 15.77 -19.73 3.86
N THR A 130 15.20 -19.76 5.07
CA THR A 130 15.08 -20.99 5.87
C THR A 130 14.09 -21.99 5.29
N LEU A 131 13.00 -21.54 4.66
CA LEU A 131 12.04 -22.41 3.98
C LEU A 131 12.69 -23.06 2.75
N TRP A 132 13.39 -22.27 1.93
CA TRP A 132 14.17 -22.78 0.80
C TRP A 132 15.25 -23.77 1.24
N ALA A 133 16.01 -23.45 2.29
CA ALA A 133 17.01 -24.36 2.87
C ALA A 133 16.40 -25.63 3.49
N ALA A 134 15.13 -25.62 3.85
CA ALA A 134 14.37 -26.78 4.30
C ALA A 134 13.69 -27.58 3.16
N GLY A 135 13.99 -27.25 1.89
CA GLY A 135 13.52 -27.98 0.72
C GLY A 135 12.23 -27.44 0.08
N VAL A 136 11.73 -26.27 0.50
CA VAL A 136 10.55 -25.65 -0.13
C VAL A 136 10.94 -25.04 -1.49
N VAL A 137 10.42 -25.60 -2.57
CA VAL A 137 10.72 -25.23 -3.97
C VAL A 137 9.51 -24.82 -4.79
N ASN A 138 8.30 -25.17 -4.33
CA ASN A 138 7.02 -24.91 -5.01
C ASN A 138 5.86 -24.85 -3.99
N ALA A 139 4.62 -24.59 -4.43
CA ALA A 139 3.47 -24.50 -3.52
C ALA A 139 3.16 -25.83 -2.82
N HIS A 140 3.38 -26.98 -3.47
CA HIS A 140 3.14 -28.30 -2.84
C HIS A 140 4.11 -28.55 -1.67
N SER A 141 5.42 -28.42 -1.90
CA SER A 141 6.46 -28.54 -0.86
C SER A 141 6.33 -27.47 0.23
N PHE A 142 5.83 -26.28 -0.08
CA PHE A 142 5.47 -25.25 0.89
C PHE A 142 4.33 -25.71 1.81
N LEU A 143 3.23 -26.23 1.25
CA LEU A 143 2.11 -26.78 2.00
C LEU A 143 2.54 -27.97 2.87
N GLU A 144 3.41 -28.86 2.36
CA GLU A 144 4.03 -29.92 3.16
C GLU A 144 4.78 -29.40 4.37
N HIS A 145 5.64 -28.39 4.17
CA HIS A 145 6.42 -27.80 5.25
C HIS A 145 5.53 -27.17 6.32
N VAL A 146 4.50 -26.40 5.94
CA VAL A 146 3.58 -25.77 6.90
C VAL A 146 2.75 -26.81 7.65
N VAL A 147 2.21 -27.84 6.96
CA VAL A 147 1.52 -28.97 7.61
C VAL A 147 2.44 -29.68 8.60
N LYS A 148 3.71 -29.90 8.24
CA LYS A 148 4.71 -30.51 9.12
C LYS A 148 4.99 -29.66 10.36
N MET A 149 5.02 -28.34 10.24
CA MET A 149 5.14 -27.42 11.38
C MET A 149 3.91 -27.48 12.30
N TRP A 150 2.70 -27.36 11.76
CA TRP A 150 1.47 -27.41 12.57
C TRP A 150 1.28 -28.76 13.27
N ARG A 151 1.75 -29.86 12.67
CA ARG A 151 1.81 -31.20 13.31
C ARG A 151 2.73 -31.28 14.54
N MET A 152 3.73 -30.40 14.63
CA MET A 152 4.68 -30.34 15.76
C MET A 152 4.22 -29.36 16.85
N GLU A 153 3.47 -28.32 16.49
CA GLU A 153 2.86 -27.37 17.42
C GLU A 153 1.68 -27.99 18.18
N GLN A 154 0.87 -28.81 17.51
CA GLN A 154 -0.34 -29.40 18.07
C GLN A 154 -0.06 -30.65 18.93
N ILE A 155 -0.71 -30.73 20.09
CA ILE A 155 -0.70 -31.93 20.95
C ILE A 155 -1.19 -33.14 20.14
N GLY A 156 -0.34 -34.17 20.05
CA GLY A 156 -0.61 -35.40 19.29
C GLY A 156 -0.63 -35.24 17.76
N GLY A 157 -0.22 -34.08 17.22
CA GLY A 157 -0.36 -33.71 15.81
C GLY A 157 0.28 -34.68 14.80
N GLN A 158 1.32 -35.42 15.18
CA GLN A 158 1.90 -36.47 14.34
C GLN A 158 0.90 -37.58 13.98
N ASN A 159 -0.03 -37.92 14.89
CA ASN A 159 -1.01 -39.00 14.70
C ASN A 159 -2.33 -38.53 14.03
N LYS A 160 -2.51 -37.22 13.81
CA LYS A 160 -3.71 -36.65 13.18
C LYS A 160 -3.72 -36.85 11.66
N LYS A 161 -4.91 -36.86 11.03
CA LYS A 161 -5.02 -36.69 9.56
C LYS A 161 -4.73 -35.24 9.20
N ARG A 162 -4.28 -34.98 7.97
CA ARG A 162 -3.89 -33.64 7.51
C ARG A 162 -5.06 -32.64 7.58
N VAL A 163 -6.26 -33.05 7.19
CA VAL A 163 -7.48 -32.24 7.38
C VAL A 163 -7.74 -31.86 8.84
N ASP A 164 -7.48 -32.75 9.80
CA ASP A 164 -7.66 -32.44 11.24
C ASP A 164 -6.59 -31.45 11.74
N VAL A 165 -5.36 -31.56 11.23
CA VAL A 165 -4.29 -30.57 11.48
C VAL A 165 -4.68 -29.20 10.91
N PHE A 166 -5.27 -29.15 9.71
CA PHE A 166 -5.79 -27.89 9.14
C PHE A 166 -6.94 -27.32 9.98
N LYS A 167 -7.91 -28.14 10.40
CA LYS A 167 -9.02 -27.69 11.26
C LYS A 167 -8.54 -27.03 12.54
N ASP A 168 -7.60 -27.66 13.26
CA ASP A 168 -7.09 -27.11 14.52
C ASP A 168 -6.14 -25.93 14.29
N GLY A 169 -5.29 -25.99 13.25
CA GLY A 169 -4.39 -24.88 12.91
C GLY A 169 -5.12 -23.62 12.42
N LEU A 170 -6.31 -23.76 11.83
CA LEU A 170 -7.21 -22.65 11.48
C LEU A 170 -7.86 -22.02 12.72
N LYS A 171 -8.27 -22.82 13.73
CA LYS A 171 -8.81 -22.28 15.01
C LYS A 171 -7.77 -21.42 15.74
N GLU A 172 -6.51 -21.84 15.70
CA GLU A 172 -5.37 -21.09 16.23
C GLU A 172 -5.05 -19.81 15.44
N ARG A 173 -5.51 -19.71 14.18
CA ARG A 173 -5.11 -18.66 13.21
C ARG A 173 -6.31 -17.89 12.66
N PRO A 174 -7.05 -17.13 13.49
CA PRO A 174 -8.24 -16.38 13.06
C PRO A 174 -7.97 -15.34 11.96
N LYS A 175 -6.72 -14.84 11.84
CA LYS A 175 -6.31 -13.98 10.72
C LYS A 175 -6.37 -14.70 9.36
N LEU A 176 -5.95 -15.96 9.31
CA LEU A 176 -6.00 -16.79 8.11
C LEU A 176 -7.46 -17.10 7.76
N VAL A 177 -8.27 -17.50 8.74
CA VAL A 177 -9.72 -17.69 8.56
C VAL A 177 -10.37 -16.42 8.00
N ALA A 178 -10.11 -15.25 8.59
CA ALA A 178 -10.65 -13.97 8.11
C ALA A 178 -10.19 -13.59 6.69
N CYS A 179 -8.96 -13.98 6.29
CA CYS A 179 -8.50 -13.82 4.91
C CYS A 179 -9.30 -14.72 3.95
N LEU A 180 -9.39 -16.02 4.27
CA LEU A 180 -10.09 -17.00 3.44
C LEU A 180 -11.60 -16.69 3.30
N LEU A 181 -12.27 -16.25 4.37
CA LEU A 181 -13.68 -15.84 4.33
C LEU A 181 -13.92 -14.57 3.49
N ARG A 182 -12.92 -13.67 3.41
CA ARG A 182 -13.00 -12.42 2.64
C ARG A 182 -12.71 -12.64 1.16
N ASP A 183 -11.62 -13.35 0.86
CA ASP A 183 -11.07 -13.46 -0.49
C ASP A 183 -11.51 -14.74 -1.21
N VAL A 184 -12.02 -15.74 -0.47
CA VAL A 184 -12.52 -17.02 -0.99
C VAL A 184 -13.92 -17.38 -0.43
N PRO A 185 -14.92 -16.48 -0.53
CA PRO A 185 -16.25 -16.69 0.05
C PRO A 185 -17.01 -17.90 -0.54
N SER A 186 -16.56 -18.45 -1.67
CA SER A 186 -17.09 -19.68 -2.26
C SER A 186 -16.81 -20.93 -1.42
N TRP A 187 -15.77 -20.95 -0.57
CA TRP A 187 -15.45 -22.10 0.28
C TRP A 187 -16.28 -22.17 1.56
N ALA A 188 -16.80 -21.05 2.04
CA ALA A 188 -17.62 -20.98 3.24
C ALA A 188 -18.71 -19.90 3.07
N PRO A 189 -19.83 -20.23 2.39
CA PRO A 189 -20.89 -19.28 2.11
C PRO A 189 -21.49 -18.61 3.35
N ALA A 190 -21.89 -17.35 3.20
CA ALA A 190 -22.48 -16.55 4.27
C ALA A 190 -23.69 -17.22 4.92
N GLY A 191 -23.77 -17.16 6.26
CA GLY A 191 -24.82 -17.82 7.06
C GLY A 191 -24.46 -19.22 7.57
N MET A 192 -23.34 -19.80 7.13
CA MET A 192 -22.79 -21.03 7.72
C MET A 192 -22.28 -20.77 9.16
N HIS A 193 -22.52 -21.71 10.09
CA HIS A 193 -22.00 -21.62 11.47
C HIS A 193 -20.47 -21.84 11.52
N GLU A 194 -19.78 -21.20 12.47
CA GLU A 194 -18.30 -21.13 12.56
C GLU A 194 -17.60 -22.49 12.48
N GLU A 195 -18.07 -23.50 13.23
CA GLU A 195 -17.50 -24.87 13.16
C GLU A 195 -17.56 -25.46 11.75
N LYS A 196 -18.70 -25.26 11.06
CA LYS A 196 -18.89 -25.71 9.67
C LYS A 196 -18.06 -24.88 8.68
N GLN A 197 -17.83 -23.60 8.95
CA GLN A 197 -16.91 -22.77 8.16
C GLN A 197 -15.49 -23.31 8.26
N VAL A 198 -14.97 -23.54 9.48
CA VAL A 198 -13.62 -24.10 9.69
C VAL A 198 -13.49 -25.48 9.03
N ASP A 199 -14.50 -26.34 9.18
CA ASP A 199 -14.54 -27.63 8.50
C ASP A 199 -14.49 -27.50 6.97
N SER A 200 -15.27 -26.59 6.39
CA SER A 200 -15.28 -26.38 4.93
C SER A 200 -13.96 -25.80 4.43
N LEU A 201 -13.39 -24.82 5.12
CA LEU A 201 -12.07 -24.24 4.81
C LEU A 201 -10.97 -25.31 4.88
N ALA A 202 -10.95 -26.15 5.92
CA ALA A 202 -9.97 -27.23 6.06
C ALA A 202 -10.07 -28.28 4.93
N ASN A 203 -11.29 -28.63 4.50
CA ASN A 203 -11.49 -29.56 3.38
C ASN A 203 -11.04 -28.94 2.03
N ASN A 204 -11.21 -27.64 1.82
CA ASN A 204 -10.72 -26.98 0.61
C ASN A 204 -9.19 -26.85 0.59
N LEU A 205 -8.55 -26.60 1.74
CA LEU A 205 -7.07 -26.64 1.86
C LEU A 205 -6.52 -28.06 1.63
N GLU A 206 -7.20 -29.10 2.14
CA GLU A 206 -6.88 -30.50 1.85
C GLU A 206 -7.02 -30.84 0.36
N ALA A 207 -8.03 -30.30 -0.33
CA ALA A 207 -8.23 -30.47 -1.76
C ALA A 207 -7.13 -29.79 -2.60
N ILE A 208 -6.71 -28.57 -2.23
CA ILE A 208 -5.54 -27.91 -2.85
C ILE A 208 -4.29 -28.74 -2.65
N PHE A 209 -4.04 -29.24 -1.43
CA PHE A 209 -2.85 -30.06 -1.16
C PHE A 209 -2.77 -31.26 -2.12
N ALA A 210 -3.90 -31.89 -2.41
CA ALA A 210 -3.98 -33.04 -3.31
C ALA A 210 -3.85 -32.72 -4.82
N ASP A 211 -3.86 -31.44 -5.21
CA ASP A 211 -3.77 -31.01 -6.60
C ASP A 211 -2.30 -30.81 -7.02
N THR A 212 -1.83 -31.63 -7.96
CA THR A 212 -0.45 -31.63 -8.48
C THR A 212 -0.08 -30.36 -9.25
N SER A 213 -1.05 -29.54 -9.68
CA SER A 213 -0.76 -28.30 -10.40
C SER A 213 -0.07 -27.25 -9.50
N ASN A 214 -0.11 -27.45 -8.17
CA ASN A 214 0.69 -26.71 -7.19
C ASN A 214 2.22 -26.91 -7.36
N ASP A 215 2.67 -27.91 -8.12
CA ASP A 215 4.08 -28.05 -8.45
C ASP A 215 4.58 -26.97 -9.44
N ILE A 216 3.67 -26.35 -10.20
CA ILE A 216 3.96 -25.32 -11.20
C ILE A 216 4.16 -23.94 -10.54
N HIS A 217 3.52 -23.70 -9.39
CA HIS A 217 3.71 -22.50 -8.58
C HIS A 217 5.06 -22.55 -7.86
N THR A 218 6.02 -21.73 -8.28
CA THR A 218 7.40 -21.80 -7.77
C THR A 218 7.56 -21.11 -6.41
N PHE A 219 8.56 -21.55 -5.64
CA PHE A 219 9.06 -20.80 -4.49
C PHE A 219 10.42 -20.20 -4.84
N ASN A 220 10.67 -18.96 -4.44
CA ASN A 220 11.87 -18.22 -4.81
C ASN A 220 12.56 -17.68 -3.54
N PRO A 221 13.87 -17.94 -3.34
CA PRO A 221 14.56 -17.58 -2.10
C PRO A 221 14.71 -16.07 -1.84
N ALA A 222 14.36 -15.20 -2.80
CA ALA A 222 14.34 -13.75 -2.65
C ALA A 222 12.92 -13.13 -2.65
N LYS A 223 11.93 -13.77 -3.29
CA LYS A 223 10.54 -13.30 -3.41
C LYS A 223 9.53 -14.02 -2.50
N GLY A 224 9.82 -15.22 -2.00
CA GLY A 224 8.83 -16.08 -1.37
C GLY A 224 8.03 -16.90 -2.40
N LEU A 225 6.74 -17.13 -2.14
CA LEU A 225 5.87 -17.97 -2.98
C LEU A 225 5.37 -17.21 -4.22
N ILE A 226 5.49 -17.82 -5.40
CA ILE A 226 5.04 -17.25 -6.68
C ILE A 226 3.90 -18.12 -7.24
N LEU A 227 2.70 -17.53 -7.26
CA LEU A 227 1.49 -18.15 -7.80
C LEU A 227 1.25 -17.64 -9.22
N ILE A 228 0.92 -18.53 -10.15
CA ILE A 228 0.66 -18.19 -11.56
C ILE A 228 -0.85 -18.19 -11.78
N ARG A 229 -1.44 -17.03 -12.09
CA ARG A 229 -2.91 -16.85 -12.13
C ARG A 229 -3.62 -17.81 -13.10
N ALA A 230 -2.99 -18.19 -14.20
CA ALA A 230 -3.58 -19.02 -15.25
C ALA A 230 -3.65 -20.52 -14.92
N VAL A 231 -2.77 -21.02 -14.04
CA VAL A 231 -2.64 -22.46 -13.71
C VAL A 231 -3.82 -22.98 -12.88
N HIS A 232 -4.45 -22.11 -12.08
CA HIS A 232 -5.46 -22.49 -11.11
C HIS A 232 -6.69 -21.59 -11.18
N ASN A 233 -7.83 -22.11 -10.71
CA ASN A 233 -9.01 -21.28 -10.53
C ASN A 233 -8.75 -20.17 -9.49
N GLY A 234 -9.40 -19.02 -9.65
CA GLY A 234 -9.24 -17.85 -8.77
C GLY A 234 -9.35 -18.16 -7.26
N PRO A 235 -10.37 -18.92 -6.81
CA PRO A 235 -10.46 -19.40 -5.42
C PRO A 235 -9.22 -20.13 -4.90
N THR A 236 -8.64 -21.04 -5.69
CA THR A 236 -7.39 -21.74 -5.31
C THR A 236 -6.21 -20.77 -5.17
N VAL A 237 -6.00 -19.88 -6.15
CA VAL A 237 -4.90 -18.89 -6.11
C VAL A 237 -5.05 -17.93 -4.91
N ALA A 238 -6.26 -17.42 -4.67
CA ALA A 238 -6.56 -16.56 -3.53
C ALA A 238 -6.40 -17.30 -2.18
N GLY A 239 -6.81 -18.58 -2.13
CA GLY A 239 -6.65 -19.43 -0.96
C GLY A 239 -5.19 -19.68 -0.59
N LEU A 240 -4.35 -19.96 -1.58
CA LEU A 240 -2.89 -20.09 -1.43
C LEU A 240 -2.23 -18.78 -0.97
N ALA A 241 -2.62 -17.65 -1.55
CA ALA A 241 -2.12 -16.33 -1.16
C ALA A 241 -2.48 -16.00 0.30
N CYS A 242 -3.73 -16.26 0.71
CA CYS A 242 -4.15 -16.16 2.11
C CYS A 242 -3.37 -17.12 3.02
N PHE A 243 -3.13 -18.36 2.59
CA PHE A 243 -2.39 -19.36 3.37
C PHE A 243 -0.93 -18.93 3.61
N ALA A 244 -0.24 -18.42 2.58
CA ALA A 244 1.10 -17.86 2.69
C ALA A 244 1.15 -16.65 3.64
N ALA A 245 0.22 -15.70 3.48
CA ALA A 245 0.08 -14.55 4.39
C ALA A 245 -0.27 -14.98 5.84
N GLY A 246 -0.97 -16.10 6.02
CA GLY A 246 -1.31 -16.69 7.31
C GLY A 246 -0.14 -17.30 8.07
N VAL A 247 1.03 -17.44 7.42
CA VAL A 247 2.31 -17.86 8.03
C VAL A 247 3.44 -16.86 7.76
N ASP A 248 3.09 -15.59 7.54
CA ASP A 248 4.01 -14.44 7.30
C ASP A 248 4.98 -14.60 6.11
N VAL A 249 4.70 -15.53 5.18
CA VAL A 249 5.48 -15.77 3.97
C VAL A 249 5.06 -14.79 2.86
N PRO A 250 6.01 -14.02 2.28
CA PRO A 250 5.74 -13.19 1.11
C PRO A 250 5.17 -14.01 -0.05
N CYS A 251 4.17 -13.48 -0.72
CA CYS A 251 3.50 -14.12 -1.85
C CYS A 251 3.26 -13.11 -2.97
N HIS A 252 3.57 -13.54 -4.21
CA HIS A 252 3.33 -12.79 -5.43
C HIS A 252 2.41 -13.58 -6.35
N ILE A 253 1.47 -12.90 -7.00
CA ILE A 253 0.64 -13.49 -8.05
C ILE A 253 1.14 -12.90 -9.36
N GLU A 254 1.71 -13.74 -10.21
CA GLU A 254 2.14 -13.40 -11.56
C GLU A 254 1.02 -13.78 -12.56
N GLU A 255 0.80 -12.93 -13.55
CA GLU A 255 -0.11 -13.18 -14.67
C GLU A 255 0.74 -13.68 -15.83
N GLU A 256 0.22 -14.58 -16.67
CA GLU A 256 1.00 -15.06 -17.82
C GLU A 256 1.10 -13.95 -18.87
N ASP A 257 2.30 -13.39 -19.03
CA ASP A 257 2.65 -12.61 -20.20
C ASP A 257 2.58 -13.51 -21.45
N GLU A 258 1.63 -13.24 -22.36
CA GLU A 258 1.44 -13.97 -23.63
C GLU A 258 2.66 -13.91 -24.58
N THR A 259 3.72 -13.17 -24.21
CA THR A 259 4.95 -12.99 -24.99
C THR A 259 5.95 -14.13 -24.86
N SER A 260 5.82 -15.01 -23.86
CA SER A 260 6.80 -16.07 -23.56
C SER A 260 6.84 -17.25 -24.55
N ILE A 261 5.89 -17.33 -25.49
CA ILE A 261 5.77 -18.45 -26.45
C ILE A 261 6.77 -18.33 -27.62
N ILE A 262 7.34 -17.14 -27.87
CA ILE A 262 8.15 -16.84 -29.07
C ILE A 262 9.67 -16.85 -28.80
N GLU A 263 10.20 -17.86 -28.12
CA GLU A 263 11.66 -18.12 -28.15
C GLU A 263 12.04 -19.61 -28.02
N LYS A 264 11.27 -20.49 -28.69
CA LYS A 264 11.56 -21.94 -28.70
C LYS A 264 11.39 -22.65 -30.05
N ASP A 265 11.74 -21.96 -31.14
CA ASP A 265 12.04 -22.59 -32.43
C ASP A 265 12.92 -21.65 -33.29
N ASN A 266 14.25 -21.83 -33.22
CA ASN A 266 15.22 -21.39 -34.23
C ASN A 266 16.65 -21.84 -33.88
N ASN A 267 16.93 -23.15 -33.99
CA ASN A 267 18.31 -23.65 -34.10
C ASN A 267 18.39 -24.94 -34.95
N GLY A 268 17.57 -25.02 -36.00
CA GLY A 268 17.72 -25.97 -37.09
C GLY A 268 18.71 -25.46 -38.14
N ALA A 269 19.99 -25.37 -37.80
CA ALA A 269 21.02 -24.93 -38.74
C ALA A 269 21.28 -26.00 -39.82
N SER A 270 21.16 -25.63 -41.10
CA SER A 270 21.37 -26.54 -42.22
C SER A 270 22.84 -26.64 -42.63
N THR A 271 23.37 -27.87 -42.64
CA THR A 271 24.45 -28.35 -43.53
C THR A 271 24.23 -29.82 -43.82
#